data_AF-A0A2A7UC21-F1
#
_entry.id   AF-A0A2A7UC21-F1
#
_cell.length_a   1.000
_cell.length_b   1.000
_cell.length_c   1.000
_cell.angle_alpha   90.00
_cell.angle_beta   90.00
_cell.angle_gamma   90.00
#
_symmetry.space_group_name_H-M   'P 1'
#
loop_
_entity.id
_entity.type
_entity.pdbx_description
1 polymer ?
#
loop_
_entity_poly.entity_id
_entity_poly.type
_entity_poly.pdbx_seq_one_letter_code
_entity_poly.pdbx_strand_id
1 'polypeptide(L)'
;MDDRGDEPNLIGGKRGATRLGFTILLRFYTERGRFPRGRSEIPDEAIAYVARQIGVDRTEIAFYDWSGQKDRVPPCPGQSGARVPRMQCGPMPMR
;
A
#
# COMPACT_ATOMS: atom_id res chain seq x y z
N MET A 1 36.08 -11.09 -20.97
CA MET A 1 35.07 -10.04 -20.72
C MET A 1 33.70 -10.67 -20.91
N ASP A 2 32.86 -10.92 -19.93
CA ASP A 2 32.88 -10.68 -18.48
C ASP A 2 32.15 -11.87 -17.85
N ASP A 3 32.82 -12.47 -16.87
CA ASP A 3 32.26 -13.32 -15.83
C ASP A 3 31.52 -12.38 -14.86
N ARG A 4 30.19 -12.40 -14.84
CA ARG A 4 29.40 -11.54 -13.96
C ARG A 4 28.24 -12.31 -13.34
N GLY A 5 28.61 -13.17 -12.38
CA GLY A 5 27.83 -13.46 -11.18
C GLY A 5 26.43 -14.02 -11.40
N ASP A 6 26.34 -15.34 -11.39
CA ASP A 6 25.14 -16.09 -11.06
C ASP A 6 24.70 -15.78 -9.61
N GLU A 7 24.08 -14.62 -9.39
CA GLU A 7 23.41 -14.28 -8.12
C GLU A 7 21.96 -13.72 -8.26
N PRO A 8 21.11 -14.12 -9.23
CA PRO A 8 19.71 -13.68 -9.21
C PRO A 8 18.80 -14.53 -8.30
N ASN A 9 19.22 -15.74 -7.91
CA ASN A 9 18.28 -16.76 -7.42
C ASN A 9 17.85 -16.60 -5.95
N LEU A 10 18.61 -15.90 -5.10
CA LEU A 10 18.28 -15.76 -3.67
C LEU A 10 17.42 -14.52 -3.34
N ILE A 11 17.10 -13.70 -4.35
CA ILE A 11 16.46 -12.39 -4.17
C ILE A 11 15.15 -12.27 -4.97
N GLY A 12 14.77 -13.32 -5.70
CA GLY A 12 13.69 -13.32 -6.70
C GLY A 12 12.30 -13.02 -6.15
N GLY A 13 11.92 -13.56 -5.00
CA GLY A 13 10.54 -13.42 -4.48
C GLY A 13 10.19 -12.05 -3.90
N LYS A 14 11.15 -11.34 -3.29
CA LYS A 14 10.89 -9.98 -2.74
C LYS A 14 11.13 -8.89 -3.78
N ARG A 15 12.05 -9.11 -4.72
CA ARG A 15 12.31 -8.16 -5.82
C ARG A 15 11.22 -8.20 -6.87
N GLY A 16 10.55 -9.34 -7.14
CA GLY A 16 9.44 -9.42 -8.10
C GLY A 16 8.35 -8.39 -7.82
N ALA A 17 7.71 -8.52 -6.65
CA ALA A 17 6.70 -7.58 -6.16
C ALA A 17 7.17 -6.12 -6.13
N THR A 18 8.35 -5.86 -5.56
CA THR A 18 8.89 -4.49 -5.43
C THR A 18 9.23 -3.87 -6.79
N ARG A 19 9.83 -4.64 -7.71
CA ARG A 19 10.20 -4.19 -9.05
C ARG A 19 8.96 -3.94 -9.90
N LEU A 20 7.97 -4.83 -9.84
CA LEU A 20 6.70 -4.66 -10.54
C LEU A 20 5.98 -3.41 -10.03
N GLY A 21 5.78 -3.30 -8.71
CA GLY A 21 5.17 -2.12 -8.08
C GLY A 21 5.88 -0.82 -8.45
N PHE A 22 7.20 -0.76 -8.30
CA PHE A 22 7.97 0.44 -8.63
C PHE A 22 7.90 0.82 -10.12
N THR A 23 7.96 -0.16 -11.03
CA THR A 23 7.86 0.08 -12.48
C THR A 23 6.49 0.63 -12.85
N ILE A 24 5.43 0.10 -12.24
CA ILE A 24 4.06 0.60 -12.42
C ILE A 24 3.93 2.03 -11.90
N LEU A 25 4.49 2.34 -10.71
CA LEU A 25 4.50 3.69 -10.17
C LEU A 25 5.19 4.68 -11.11
N LEU A 26 6.37 4.31 -11.62
CA LEU A 26 7.12 5.15 -12.56
C LEU A 26 6.35 5.36 -13.86
N ARG A 27 5.78 4.30 -14.44
CA ARG A 27 4.98 4.40 -15.67
C ARG A 27 3.79 5.34 -15.47
N PHE A 28 3.06 5.18 -14.36
CA PHE A 28 1.92 6.02 -14.04
C PHE A 28 2.33 7.48 -13.81
N TYR A 29 3.48 7.73 -13.16
CA TYR A 29 4.01 9.07 -12.98
C TYR A 29 4.40 9.73 -14.31
N THR A 30 5.02 8.99 -15.23
CA THR A 30 5.36 9.52 -16.56
C THR A 30 4.12 9.89 -17.38
N GLU A 31 3.02 9.15 -17.24
CA GLU A 31 1.78 9.40 -17.99
C GLU A 31 0.86 10.47 -17.34
N ARG A 32 0.79 10.51 -16.00
CA ARG A 32 -0.17 11.34 -15.25
C ARG A 32 0.48 12.47 -14.44
N GLY A 33 1.79 12.47 -14.28
CA GLY A 33 2.54 13.44 -13.46
C GLY A 33 2.25 13.36 -11.95
N ARG A 34 1.60 12.29 -11.48
CA ARG A 34 1.25 12.10 -10.06
C ARG A 34 1.43 10.64 -9.66
N PHE A 35 1.58 10.38 -8.36
CA PHE A 35 1.53 9.02 -7.85
C PHE A 35 0.07 8.55 -7.66
N PRO A 36 -0.22 7.26 -7.88
CA PRO A 36 -1.51 6.68 -7.56
C PRO A 36 -1.68 6.67 -6.02
N ARG A 37 -2.90 6.91 -5.52
CA ARG A 37 -3.21 6.82 -4.07
C ARG A 37 -3.34 5.37 -3.58
N GLY A 38 -3.41 4.41 -4.50
CA GLY A 38 -3.47 2.99 -4.19
C GLY A 38 -3.61 2.12 -5.44
N ARG A 39 -3.55 0.80 -5.26
CA ARG A 39 -3.65 -0.20 -6.34
C ARG A 39 -4.88 -0.03 -7.22
N SER A 40 -6.00 0.39 -6.64
CA SER A 40 -7.31 0.49 -7.32
C SER A 40 -7.37 1.54 -8.42
N GLU A 41 -6.46 2.53 -8.43
CA GLU A 41 -6.38 3.51 -9.53
C GLU A 41 -5.70 2.93 -10.78
N ILE A 42 -5.11 1.74 -10.69
CA ILE A 42 -4.31 1.15 -11.75
C ILE A 42 -5.12 0.02 -12.40
N PRO A 43 -5.37 0.06 -13.72
CA PRO A 43 -6.08 -1.02 -14.39
C PRO A 43 -5.22 -2.29 -14.45
N ASP A 44 -5.86 -3.46 -14.27
CA ASP A 44 -5.21 -4.77 -14.32
C ASP A 44 -4.51 -5.07 -15.66
N GLU A 45 -5.04 -4.51 -16.75
CA GLU A 45 -4.43 -4.53 -18.08
C GLU A 45 -3.01 -3.92 -18.08
N ALA A 46 -2.84 -2.74 -17.47
CA ALA A 46 -1.54 -2.08 -17.41
C ALA A 46 -0.53 -2.89 -16.57
N ILE A 47 -1.02 -3.57 -15.53
CA ILE A 47 -0.22 -4.41 -14.65
C ILE A 47 0.29 -5.62 -15.42
N ALA A 48 -0.61 -6.30 -16.14
CA ALA A 48 -0.28 -7.46 -16.96
C ALA A 48 0.69 -7.10 -18.09
N TYR A 49 0.51 -5.92 -18.71
CA TYR A 49 1.43 -5.41 -19.72
C TYR A 49 2.83 -5.21 -19.14
N VAL A 50 2.97 -4.47 -18.04
CA VAL A 50 4.28 -4.20 -17.41
C VAL A 50 4.92 -5.49 -16.91
N ALA A 51 4.16 -6.37 -16.27
CA ALA A 51 4.59 -7.68 -15.80
C ALA A 51 5.27 -8.51 -16.92
N ARG A 52 4.65 -8.56 -18.10
CA ARG A 52 5.23 -9.20 -19.29
C ARG A 52 6.53 -8.55 -19.76
N GLN A 53 6.64 -7.22 -19.70
CA GLN A 53 7.85 -6.52 -20.14
C GLN A 53 9.05 -6.80 -19.22
N ILE A 54 8.82 -6.96 -17.92
CA ILE A 54 9.88 -7.19 -16.93
C ILE A 54 10.08 -8.67 -16.55
N GLY A 55 9.28 -9.57 -17.13
CA GLY A 55 9.35 -11.01 -16.87
C GLY A 55 8.93 -11.41 -15.44
N VAL A 56 8.04 -10.65 -14.81
CA VAL A 56 7.54 -10.91 -13.45
C VAL A 56 6.08 -11.33 -13.54
N ASP A 57 5.62 -12.22 -12.66
CA ASP A 57 4.20 -12.60 -12.63
C ASP A 57 3.34 -11.43 -12.14
N ARG A 58 2.18 -11.22 -12.76
CA ARG A 58 1.26 -10.14 -12.38
C ARG A 58 0.76 -10.27 -10.93
N THR A 59 0.70 -11.48 -10.39
CA THR A 59 0.24 -11.76 -9.02
C THR A 59 1.20 -11.22 -7.96
N GLU A 60 2.47 -11.01 -8.32
CA GLU A 60 3.48 -10.41 -7.45
C GLU A 60 3.08 -9.02 -6.96
N ILE A 61 2.23 -8.32 -7.72
CA ILE A 61 1.74 -7.00 -7.36
C ILE A 61 0.88 -7.00 -6.08
N ALA A 62 0.31 -8.15 -5.71
CA ALA A 62 -0.47 -8.31 -4.49
C ALA A 62 0.41 -8.22 -3.24
N PHE A 63 1.70 -8.53 -3.36
CA PHE A 63 2.67 -8.42 -2.27
C PHE A 63 3.35 -7.04 -2.20
N TYR A 64 3.06 -6.15 -3.15
CA TYR A 64 3.57 -4.78 -3.11
C TYR A 64 2.75 -3.94 -2.13
N ASP A 65 3.43 -3.33 -1.17
CA ASP A 65 2.79 -2.39 -0.25
C ASP A 65 2.57 -1.03 -0.93
N TRP A 66 1.30 -0.77 -1.26
CA TRP A 66 0.84 0.50 -1.84
C TRP A 66 0.72 1.62 -0.80
N SER A 67 0.74 1.25 0.48
CA SER A 67 0.55 2.11 1.64
C SER A 67 1.85 2.86 1.94
N GLY A 68 2.42 3.55 0.95
CA GLY A 68 3.73 4.19 1.03
C GLY A 68 3.93 4.93 2.34
N GLN A 69 4.51 4.24 3.33
CA GLN A 69 4.79 4.66 4.70
C GLN A 69 3.85 5.75 5.26
N LYS A 70 2.54 5.61 5.07
CA LYS A 70 1.54 6.45 5.75
C LYS A 70 1.20 5.73 7.04
N ASP A 71 1.46 6.38 8.16
CA ASP A 71 1.18 5.89 9.51
C ASP A 71 2.06 4.73 10.02
N ARG A 72 3.29 5.09 10.41
CA ARG A 72 3.73 4.67 11.75
C ARG A 72 3.53 5.84 12.70
N VAL A 73 2.29 6.30 12.87
CA VAL A 73 1.94 6.99 14.12
C VAL A 73 1.94 5.90 15.19
N PRO A 74 2.86 5.94 16.17
CA PRO A 74 2.74 5.03 17.30
C PRO A 74 1.37 5.29 17.95
N PRO A 75 0.60 4.25 18.30
CA PRO A 75 -0.65 4.45 19.01
C PRO A 75 -0.36 5.30 20.25
N CYS A 76 -1.05 6.44 20.42
CA CYS A 76 -0.94 7.23 21.63
C CYS A 76 -1.27 6.33 22.83
N PRO A 77 -0.34 6.09 23.78
CA PRO A 77 -0.66 5.33 24.98
C PRO A 77 -1.56 6.22 25.84
N GLY A 78 -2.87 5.96 25.85
CA GLY A 78 -3.77 6.72 26.73
C GLY A 78 -5.25 6.80 26.39
N GLN A 79 -5.74 6.17 25.31
CA GLN A 79 -7.20 6.12 25.07
C GLN A 79 -7.84 4.95 25.83
N SER A 80 -7.82 5.04 27.16
CA SER A 80 -8.72 4.27 28.01
C SER A 80 -10.10 4.90 27.92
N GLY A 81 -11.02 4.21 27.23
CA GLY A 81 -12.41 4.62 27.13
C GLY A 81 -13.11 4.55 28.48
N ALA A 82 -13.16 5.67 29.21
CA ALA A 82 -14.18 5.89 30.22
C ALA A 82 -15.37 6.59 29.55
N ARG A 83 -16.32 5.80 29.06
CA ARG A 83 -17.65 6.26 28.66
C ARG A 83 -18.37 6.72 29.93
N VAL A 84 -18.46 8.02 30.16
CA VAL A 84 -19.28 8.57 31.24
C VAL A 84 -20.74 8.18 30.96
N PRO A 85 -21.46 7.53 31.90
CA PRO A 85 -22.86 7.24 31.69
C PRO A 85 -23.65 8.54 31.72
N ARG A 86 -24.43 8.74 30.66
CA ARG A 86 -25.40 9.81 30.49
C ARG A 86 -26.39 9.80 31.66
N MET A 87 -26.21 10.72 32.60
CA MET A 87 -27.10 10.87 33.75
C MET A 87 -28.43 11.44 33.25
N GLN A 88 -29.47 10.64 33.39
CA GLN A 88 -30.85 10.92 33.02
C GLN A 88 -31.61 11.21 34.32
N CYS A 89 -32.02 12.46 34.54
CA CYS A 89 -32.98 12.85 35.58
C CYS A 89 -34.03 13.77 34.94
N GLY A 90 -35.28 13.28 34.82
CA GLY A 90 -36.48 14.10 34.57
C GLY A 90 -37.09 14.60 35.88
N PRO A 91 -38.39 14.93 35.88
CA PRO A 91 -39.01 16.17 35.39
C PRO A 91 -39.06 17.28 36.47
N MET A 92 -39.12 18.54 36.04
CA MET A 92 -39.28 19.72 36.92
C MET A 92 -40.71 19.79 37.49
N PRO A 93 -40.92 20.06 38.79
CA PRO A 93 -42.24 20.43 39.30
C PRO A 93 -42.57 21.90 38.93
N MET A 94 -43.77 22.14 38.42
CA MET A 94 -44.31 23.49 38.21
C MET A 94 -44.72 24.12 39.54
N ARG A 95 -44.36 25.39 39.72
CA ARG A 95 -45.07 26.31 40.60
C ARG A 95 -45.02 27.72 40.05
#